data_AF-A0A4Q3J9M5-F1
#
_entry.id   AF-A0A4Q3J9M5-F1
#
_cell.length_a   1.000
_cell.length_b   1.000
_cell.length_c   1.000
_cell.angle_alpha   90.00
_cell.angle_beta   90.00
_cell.angle_gamma   90.00
#
_symmetry.space_group_name_H-M   'P 1'
#
loop_
_entity.id
_entity.type
_entity.pdbx_description
1 polymer ?
#
loop_
_entity_poly.entity_id
_entity_poly.type
_entity_poly.pdbx_seq_one_letter_code
_entity_poly.pdbx_strand_id
1 'polypeptide(L)'
;MGPGRILFLVFMVVPLIEIAFFVVIGNAIGLWPTLAGVLITAIVGSLVLRYQGMAVFNDIRGQMSRGQIPGKALADAALIGAGGLMLLLPGYFSDLIGILLLLPPTRAAIYAFLKSRIRMVPMAGAGFSAPRREPEQPGVIDL
;
A
#
# COMPACT_ATOMS: atom_id res chain seq x y z
N MET A 1 -22.20 -2.19 8.89
CA MET A 1 -21.82 -3.57 8.49
C MET A 1 -20.47 -3.88 9.10
N GLY A 2 -20.29 -5.05 9.72
CA GLY A 2 -18.97 -5.43 10.26
C GLY A 2 -17.94 -5.68 9.15
N PRO A 3 -16.63 -5.52 9.43
CA PRO A 3 -15.57 -5.66 8.42
C PRO A 3 -15.57 -7.03 7.73
N GLY A 4 -15.93 -8.10 8.46
CA GLY A 4 -16.05 -9.46 7.88
C GLY A 4 -17.15 -9.59 6.81
N ARG A 5 -18.24 -8.84 6.93
CA ARG A 5 -19.34 -8.87 5.94
C ARG A 5 -18.91 -8.20 4.63
N ILE A 6 -18.11 -7.14 4.73
CA ILE A 6 -17.58 -6.43 3.55
C ILE A 6 -16.59 -7.33 2.81
N LEU A 7 -15.66 -7.96 3.54
CA LEU A 7 -14.69 -8.87 2.93
C LEU A 7 -15.37 -10.06 2.24
N PHE A 8 -16.39 -10.64 2.88
CA PHE A 8 -17.20 -11.70 2.30
C PHE A 8 -17.90 -11.25 1.00
N LEU A 9 -18.51 -10.07 0.99
CA LEU A 9 -19.16 -9.52 -0.20
C LEU A 9 -18.17 -9.29 -1.34
N VAL A 10 -16.99 -8.71 -1.06
CA VAL A 10 -15.96 -8.51 -2.08
C VAL A 10 -15.48 -9.85 -2.64
N PHE A 11 -15.17 -10.81 -1.76
CA PHE A 11 -14.74 -12.15 -2.17
C PHE A 11 -15.78 -12.89 -3.01
N MET A 12 -17.07 -12.66 -2.76
CA MET A 12 -18.14 -13.29 -3.53
C MET A 12 -18.38 -12.56 -4.86
N VAL A 13 -18.50 -11.22 -4.84
CA VAL A 13 -18.88 -10.42 -6.00
C VAL A 13 -17.77 -10.36 -7.04
N VAL A 14 -16.50 -10.23 -6.63
CA VAL A 14 -15.38 -10.06 -7.57
C VAL A 14 -15.25 -11.26 -8.52
N PRO A 15 -15.19 -12.53 -8.07
CA PRO A 15 -15.13 -13.68 -8.98
C PRO A 15 -16.36 -13.81 -9.89
N LEU A 16 -17.56 -13.42 -9.42
CA LEU A 16 -18.75 -13.41 -10.27
C LEU A 16 -18.59 -12.40 -11.42
N ILE A 17 -18.05 -11.21 -11.13
CA ILE A 17 -17.74 -10.20 -12.15
C ILE A 17 -16.69 -10.76 -13.12
N GLU A 18 -15.63 -11.42 -12.63
CA GLU A 18 -14.61 -12.00 -13.51
C GLU A 18 -15.21 -13.02 -14.48
N ILE A 19 -16.00 -13.97 -13.98
CA ILE A 19 -16.64 -14.99 -14.81
C ILE A 19 -17.52 -14.33 -15.88
N ALA A 20 -18.27 -13.28 -15.53
CA ALA A 20 -19.07 -12.53 -16.49
C ALA A 20 -18.19 -11.89 -17.59
N PHE A 21 -17.07 -11.27 -17.24
CA PHE A 21 -16.12 -10.71 -18.21
C PHE A 21 -15.51 -11.79 -19.12
N PHE A 22 -15.09 -12.93 -18.56
CA PHE A 22 -14.59 -14.07 -19.33
C PHE A 22 -15.61 -14.58 -20.35
N VAL A 23 -16.89 -14.68 -19.97
CA VAL A 23 -17.95 -15.11 -20.88
C VAL A 23 -18.20 -14.07 -21.98
N VAL A 24 -18.29 -12.78 -21.62
CA VAL A 24 -18.55 -11.71 -22.59
C VAL A 24 -17.42 -11.58 -23.61
N ILE A 25 -16.16 -11.54 -23.14
CA ILE A 25 -14.99 -11.42 -24.00
C ILE A 25 -14.77 -12.73 -24.78
N GLY A 26 -14.91 -13.88 -24.10
CA GLY A 26 -14.82 -15.20 -24.72
C GLY A 26 -15.81 -15.40 -25.86
N ASN A 27 -17.05 -14.90 -25.73
CA ASN A 27 -18.03 -14.92 -26.81
C ASN A 27 -17.69 -13.92 -27.94
N ALA A 28 -17.05 -12.80 -27.62
CA ALA A 28 -16.71 -11.77 -28.61
C ALA A 28 -15.50 -12.15 -29.49
N ILE A 29 -14.44 -12.73 -28.91
CA ILE A 29 -13.17 -13.00 -29.60
C ILE A 29 -12.73 -14.47 -29.57
N GLY A 30 -13.47 -15.35 -28.89
CA GLY A 30 -13.15 -16.76 -28.73
C GLY A 30 -12.32 -17.07 -27.48
N LEU A 31 -12.29 -18.34 -27.10
CA LEU A 31 -11.62 -18.81 -25.88
C LEU A 31 -10.10 -18.62 -25.92
N TRP A 32 -9.44 -19.03 -27.01
CA TRP A 32 -7.97 -19.01 -27.08
C TRP A 32 -7.39 -17.59 -26.99
N PRO A 33 -7.89 -16.58 -27.73
CA PRO A 33 -7.43 -15.19 -27.55
C PRO A 33 -7.71 -14.64 -26.16
N THR A 34 -8.83 -15.05 -25.55
CA THR A 34 -9.20 -14.64 -24.18
C THR A 34 -8.18 -15.15 -23.16
N LEU A 35 -7.87 -16.44 -23.20
CA LEU A 35 -6.85 -17.03 -22.31
C LEU A 35 -5.45 -16.46 -22.58
N ALA A 36 -5.10 -16.22 -23.85
CA ALA A 36 -3.83 -15.59 -24.20
C ALA A 36 -3.72 -14.16 -23.64
N GLY A 37 -4.81 -13.37 -23.68
CA GLY A 37 -4.86 -12.04 -23.09
C GLY A 37 -4.55 -12.06 -21.60
N VAL A 38 -5.18 -12.96 -20.85
CA VAL A 38 -4.97 -13.16 -19.40
C VAL A 38 -3.54 -13.60 -19.08
N LEU A 39 -2.94 -14.45 -19.92
CA LEU A 39 -1.54 -14.84 -19.75
C LEU A 39 -0.59 -13.66 -20.01
N ILE A 40 -0.88 -12.86 -21.04
CA ILE A 40 -0.08 -11.66 -21.38
C ILE A 40 -0.15 -10.64 -20.23
N THR A 41 -1.34 -10.34 -19.71
CA THR A 41 -1.51 -9.39 -18.60
C THR A 41 -0.80 -9.89 -17.34
N ALA A 42 -0.89 -11.19 -17.02
CA ALA A 42 -0.16 -11.78 -15.90
C ALA A 42 1.37 -11.64 -16.03
N ILE A 43 1.92 -11.90 -17.24
CA ILE A 43 3.36 -11.75 -17.52
C ILE A 43 3.76 -10.28 -17.39
N VAL A 44 3.04 -9.37 -18.05
CA VAL A 44 3.34 -7.92 -18.00
C VAL A 44 3.25 -7.42 -16.56
N GLY A 45 2.20 -7.78 -15.83
CA GLY A 45 2.03 -7.43 -14.42
C GLY A 45 3.17 -7.94 -13.55
N SER A 46 3.59 -9.19 -13.72
CA SER A 46 4.70 -9.79 -12.99
C SER A 46 6.04 -9.10 -13.27
N LEU A 47 6.29 -8.72 -14.53
CA LEU A 47 7.48 -7.96 -14.91
C LEU A 47 7.46 -6.57 -14.28
N VAL A 48 6.35 -5.86 -14.36
CA VAL A 48 6.18 -4.54 -13.75
C VAL A 48 6.38 -4.60 -12.24
N LEU A 49 5.79 -5.58 -11.56
CA LEU A 49 5.97 -5.83 -10.13
C LEU A 49 7.46 -6.05 -9.79
N ARG A 50 8.16 -6.86 -10.58
CA ARG A 50 9.58 -7.14 -10.36
C ARG A 50 10.43 -5.88 -10.49
N TYR A 51 10.21 -5.09 -11.55
CA TYR A 51 10.99 -3.87 -11.80
C TYR A 51 10.70 -2.77 -10.78
N GLN A 52 9.42 -2.45 -10.56
CA GLN A 52 9.02 -1.37 -9.66
C GLN A 52 9.22 -1.75 -8.19
N GLY A 53 8.95 -3.01 -7.83
CA GLY A 53 9.16 -3.53 -6.47
C GLY A 53 10.62 -3.45 -6.04
N MET A 54 11.56 -3.81 -6.92
CA MET A 54 13.00 -3.69 -6.64
C MET A 54 13.44 -2.23 -6.45
N ALA A 55 12.97 -1.32 -7.30
CA ALA A 55 13.29 0.10 -7.19
C ALA A 55 12.81 0.70 -5.86
N VAL A 56 11.57 0.42 -5.48
CA VAL A 56 10.99 0.92 -4.21
C VAL A 56 11.68 0.29 -3.01
N PHE A 57 12.02 -1.00 -3.07
CA PHE A 57 12.72 -1.66 -1.97
C PHE A 57 14.13 -1.09 -1.74
N ASN A 58 14.83 -0.74 -2.81
CA ASN A 58 16.13 -0.06 -2.73
C ASN A 58 15.99 1.35 -2.13
N ASP A 59 14.93 2.09 -2.49
CA ASP A 59 14.65 3.41 -1.91
C ASP A 59 14.33 3.31 -0.40
N ILE A 60 13.50 2.34 -0.01
CA ILE A 60 13.20 2.01 1.39
C ILE A 60 14.49 1.74 2.18
N ARG A 61 15.37 0.87 1.66
CA ARG A 61 16.66 0.55 2.29
C ARG A 61 17.56 1.78 2.41
N GLY A 62 17.64 2.59 1.35
CA GLY A 62 18.47 3.80 1.33
C GLY A 62 17.99 4.89 2.28
N GLN A 63 16.68 5.06 2.46
CA GLN A 63 16.13 6.01 3.43
C GLN A 63 16.39 5.54 4.87
N MET A 64 16.16 4.25 5.14
CA MET A 64 16.46 3.69 6.46
C MET A 64 17.93 3.76 6.83
N SER A 65 18.85 3.52 5.89
CA SER A 65 20.29 3.65 6.17
C SER A 65 20.73 5.08 6.50
N ARG A 66 19.95 6.09 6.09
CA ARG A 66 20.15 7.50 6.43
C ARG A 66 19.37 7.94 7.68
N GLY A 67 18.73 7.02 8.40
CA GLY A 67 17.87 7.35 9.55
C GLY A 67 16.59 8.10 9.19
N GLN A 68 16.16 8.06 7.92
CA GLN A 68 14.92 8.71 7.45
C GLN A 68 13.75 7.72 7.51
N ILE A 69 12.54 8.22 7.80
CA ILE A 69 11.32 7.39 7.82
C ILE A 69 10.76 7.26 6.38
N PRO A 70 10.72 6.05 5.79
CA PRO A 70 10.34 5.85 4.39
C PRO A 70 8.81 5.77 4.17
N GLY A 71 8.05 6.71 4.72
CA GLY A 71 6.57 6.63 4.74
C GLY A 71 5.93 6.50 3.35
N LYS A 72 6.39 7.30 2.38
CA LYS A 72 5.90 7.22 0.99
C LYS A 72 6.33 5.92 0.31
N ALA A 73 7.59 5.54 0.46
CA ALA A 73 8.12 4.35 -0.20
C ALA A 73 7.46 3.06 0.34
N LEU A 74 7.13 3.01 1.63
CA LEU A 74 6.34 1.92 2.22
C LEU A 74 4.92 1.85 1.64
N ALA A 75 4.25 2.99 1.47
CA ALA A 75 2.93 3.04 0.84
C ALA A 75 3.02 2.59 -0.63
N ASP A 76 4.02 3.06 -1.38
CA ASP A 76 4.27 2.62 -2.75
C ASP A 76 4.52 1.11 -2.82
N ALA A 77 5.31 0.54 -1.89
CA ALA A 77 5.56 -0.91 -1.82
C ALA A 77 4.28 -1.71 -1.56
N ALA A 78 3.43 -1.24 -0.64
CA ALA A 78 2.15 -1.88 -0.35
C ALA A 78 1.20 -1.85 -1.56
N LEU A 79 1.09 -0.72 -2.25
CA LEU A 79 0.25 -0.57 -3.44
C LEU A 79 0.77 -1.39 -4.62
N ILE A 80 2.09 -1.41 -4.84
CA ILE A 80 2.73 -2.25 -5.86
C ILE A 80 2.51 -3.73 -5.56
N GLY A 81 2.70 -4.14 -4.30
CA GLY A 81 2.46 -5.52 -3.88
C GLY A 81 1.00 -5.95 -4.05
N ALA A 82 0.05 -5.10 -3.65
CA ALA A 82 -1.37 -5.37 -3.84
C ALA A 82 -1.76 -5.45 -5.32
N GLY A 83 -1.27 -4.55 -6.16
CA GLY A 83 -1.57 -4.53 -7.59
C GLY A 83 -0.95 -5.73 -8.31
N GLY A 84 0.29 -6.07 -7.94
CA GLY A 84 0.98 -7.26 -8.41
C GLY A 84 0.28 -8.56 -7.98
N LEU A 85 -0.22 -8.65 -6.75
CA LEU A 85 -0.97 -9.81 -6.27
C LEU A 85 -2.32 -9.96 -6.98
N MET A 86 -3.03 -8.86 -7.26
CA MET A 86 -4.26 -8.90 -8.07
C MET A 86 -3.99 -9.42 -9.48
N LEU A 87 -2.90 -8.99 -10.12
CA LEU A 87 -2.50 -9.46 -11.45
C LEU A 87 -2.00 -10.92 -11.47
N LEU A 88 -1.69 -11.48 -10.30
CA LEU A 88 -1.25 -12.86 -10.15
C LEU A 88 -2.41 -13.86 -10.11
N LEU A 89 -3.62 -13.37 -9.80
CA LEU A 89 -4.90 -14.07 -9.89
C LEU A 89 -5.61 -13.56 -11.15
N PRO A 90 -5.18 -13.99 -12.35
CA PRO A 90 -5.38 -13.19 -13.53
C PRO A 90 -6.85 -13.26 -13.98
N GLY A 91 -7.43 -12.08 -14.18
CA GLY A 91 -8.83 -11.90 -14.55
C GLY A 91 -9.01 -10.50 -15.14
N TYR A 92 -9.91 -10.33 -16.11
CA TYR A 92 -10.01 -9.07 -16.83
C TYR A 92 -10.33 -7.86 -15.95
N PHE A 93 -11.21 -8.02 -14.95
CA PHE A 93 -11.61 -6.89 -14.11
C PHE A 93 -10.54 -6.57 -13.06
N SER A 94 -10.00 -7.60 -12.42
CA SER A 94 -8.93 -7.50 -11.42
C SER A 94 -7.62 -7.03 -12.04
N ASP A 95 -7.35 -7.40 -13.30
CA ASP A 95 -6.18 -6.93 -14.04
C ASP A 95 -6.24 -5.43 -14.29
N LEU A 96 -7.42 -4.90 -14.65
CA LEU A 96 -7.62 -3.45 -14.81
C LEU A 96 -7.35 -2.71 -13.50
N ILE A 97 -7.88 -3.21 -12.38
CA ILE A 97 -7.66 -2.60 -11.07
C ILE A 97 -6.18 -2.73 -10.66
N GLY A 98 -5.57 -3.89 -10.86
CA GLY A 98 -4.18 -4.17 -10.53
C GLY A 98 -3.22 -3.27 -11.30
N ILE A 99 -3.43 -3.12 -12.62
CA ILE A 99 -2.68 -2.20 -13.48
C ILE A 99 -2.89 -0.76 -13.02
N LEU A 100 -4.13 -0.36 -12.75
CA LEU A 100 -4.42 0.99 -12.27
C LEU A 100 -3.66 1.30 -10.98
N LEU A 101 -3.54 0.32 -10.07
CA LEU A 101 -2.78 0.46 -8.82
C LEU A 101 -1.26 0.53 -9.04
N LEU A 102 -0.75 -0.13 -10.09
CA LEU A 102 0.66 -0.06 -10.50
C LEU A 102 1.03 1.25 -11.20
N LEU A 103 0.06 2.07 -11.62
CA LEU A 103 0.34 3.35 -12.24
C LEU A 103 0.84 4.38 -11.19
N PRO A 104 1.99 5.04 -11.43
CA PRO A 104 2.50 6.10 -10.56
C PRO A 104 1.49 7.19 -10.14
N PRO A 105 0.66 7.75 -11.05
CA PRO A 105 -0.30 8.78 -10.66
C PRO A 105 -1.35 8.28 -9.67
N THR A 106 -1.84 7.05 -9.84
CA THR A 106 -2.82 6.45 -8.92
C THR A 106 -2.23 6.28 -7.54
N ARG A 107 -0.97 5.81 -7.45
CA ARG A 107 -0.29 5.67 -6.15
C ARG A 107 -0.08 7.01 -5.46
N ALA A 108 0.34 8.02 -6.20
CA ALA A 108 0.51 9.36 -5.66
C ALA A 108 -0.82 9.92 -5.12
N ALA A 109 -1.92 9.72 -5.85
CA ALA A 109 -3.26 10.13 -5.43
C ALA A 109 -3.72 9.39 -4.16
N ILE A 110 -3.56 8.06 -4.11
CA ILE A 110 -3.91 7.25 -2.94
C ILE A 110 -3.07 7.66 -1.73
N TYR A 111 -1.76 7.86 -1.90
CA TYR A 111 -0.87 8.30 -0.83
C TYR A 111 -1.26 9.69 -0.31
N ALA A 112 -1.55 10.64 -1.19
CA ALA A 112 -2.00 11.98 -0.80
C ALA A 112 -3.32 11.92 -0.01
N PHE A 113 -4.28 11.11 -0.49
CA PHE A 113 -5.54 10.88 0.21
C PHE A 113 -5.32 10.26 1.59
N LEU A 114 -4.50 9.21 1.69
CA LEU A 114 -4.24 8.52 2.95
C LEU A 114 -3.51 9.43 3.96
N LYS A 115 -2.51 10.18 3.48
CA LYS A 115 -1.78 11.19 4.28
C LYS A 115 -2.73 12.25 4.86
N SER A 116 -3.73 12.69 4.10
CA SER A 116 -4.71 13.68 4.57
C SER A 116 -5.63 13.15 5.69
N ARG A 117 -5.77 11.82 5.81
CA ARG A 117 -6.64 11.16 6.79
C ARG A 117 -5.91 10.71 8.05
N ILE A 118 -4.59 10.62 8.01
CA ILE A 118 -3.78 10.32 9.19
C ILE A 118 -3.68 11.61 10.01
N ARG A 119 -4.47 11.69 11.10
CA ARG A 119 -4.26 12.70 12.13
C ARG A 119 -2.88 12.43 12.71
N MET A 120 -1.89 13.26 12.41
CA MET A 120 -0.62 13.22 13.11
C MET A 120 -0.97 13.40 14.58
N VAL A 121 -0.94 12.33 15.37
CA VAL A 121 -0.91 12.47 16.81
C VAL A 121 0.45 13.10 17.05
N PRO A 122 0.53 14.40 17.40
CA PRO A 122 1.82 14.94 17.75
C PRO A 122 2.32 14.07 18.89
N MET A 123 3.48 13.46 18.71
CA MET A 123 4.25 12.83 19.79
C MET A 123 4.78 13.94 20.72
N ALA A 124 3.91 14.86 21.13
CA ALA A 124 4.14 15.86 22.15
C ALA A 124 3.75 15.20 23.47
N GLY A 125 4.65 14.39 24.01
CA GLY A 125 4.40 13.65 25.24
C GLY A 125 5.61 13.00 25.90
N ALA A 126 6.75 12.88 25.21
CA ALA A 126 8.01 12.47 25.82
C ALA A 126 8.91 13.70 26.05
N GLY A 127 8.34 14.76 26.60
CA GLY A 127 9.11 15.88 27.13
C GLY A 127 9.76 15.45 28.44
N PHE A 128 11.07 15.29 28.41
CA PHE A 128 11.95 15.24 29.58
C PHE A 128 11.48 16.26 30.63
N SER A 129 10.85 15.79 31.71
CA SER A 129 10.74 16.58 32.94
C SER A 129 12.11 16.51 33.59
N ALA A 130 12.98 17.49 33.29
CA ALA A 130 14.23 17.66 34.00
C ALA A 130 13.92 17.87 35.50
N PRO A 131 14.65 17.22 36.42
CA PRO A 131 14.42 17.41 37.84
C PRO A 131 14.69 18.88 38.19
N ARG A 132 13.68 19.53 38.76
CA ARG A 132 13.80 20.86 39.36
C ARG A 132 14.95 20.78 40.38
N ARG A 133 16.09 21.39 40.06
CA ARG A 133 17.14 21.66 41.05
C ARG A 133 16.55 22.67 42.02
N GLU A 134 16.22 22.20 43.21
CA GLU A 134 15.99 23.04 44.36
C GLU A 134 17.29 23.83 44.62
N PRO A 135 17.27 25.17 44.68
CA PRO A 135 18.43 25.91 45.12
C PRO A 135 18.67 25.55 46.60
N GLU A 136 19.81 24.91 46.88
CA GLU A 136 20.37 24.81 48.22
C GLU A 136 20.30 26.20 48.88
N GLN A 137 19.49 26.34 49.91
CA GLN A 137 19.55 27.49 50.80
C GLN A 137 20.79 27.33 51.68
N PRO A 138 21.83 28.16 51.53
CA PRO A 138 22.95 28.14 52.44
C PRO A 138 22.58 28.97 53.66
N GLY A 139 22.54 28.33 54.83
CA GLY A 139 22.78 28.99 56.11
C GLY A 139 21.54 29.22 56.97
N VAL A 140 21.40 28.35 57.97
CA VAL A 140 21.18 28.78 59.36
C VAL A 140 22.15 27.97 60.22
N ILE A 141 23.18 28.64 60.75
CA ILE A 141 24.01 28.12 61.83
C ILE A 141 23.30 28.57 63.10
N ASP A 142 22.60 27.65 63.76
CA ASP A 142 22.11 27.87 65.11
C ASP A 142 23.24 27.59 66.10
N LEU A 143 23.51 28.60 66.95
CA LEU A 143 24.49 28.65 68.03
C LEU A 143 24.15 27.70 69.19
#